data_AF-A0A7V5FT17-F1
#
_entry.id   AF-A0A7V5FT17-F1
#
_cell.length_a   1.000
_cell.length_b   1.000
_cell.length_c   1.000
_cell.angle_alpha   90.00
_cell.angle_beta   90.00
_cell.angle_gamma   90.00
#
_symmetry.space_group_name_H-M   'P 1'
#
loop_
_entity.id
_entity.type
_entity.pdbx_description
1 polymer ?
#
loop_
_entity_poly.entity_id
_entity_poly.type
_entity_poly.pdbx_seq_one_letter_code
_entity_poly.pdbx_strand_id
1 'polypeptide(L)'
;MRALPTSKNRKKTFWTIRQDSLEAVKMEAVVKGKEKIEINGRWENTIKIEIHPAGFFSSFWHAHYWFRPADLVFVQYRGVHGLPGTPATTVSLKN
;
A
#
# COMPACT_ATOMS: atom_id res chain seq x y z
N MET A 1 16.51 -11.14 2.51
CA MET A 1 15.29 -10.35 2.20
C MET A 1 15.72 -9.04 1.54
N ARG A 2 15.08 -8.60 0.44
CA ARG A 2 15.49 -7.37 -0.29
C ARG A 2 14.80 -6.17 0.35
N ALA A 3 15.55 -5.14 0.73
CA ALA A 3 15.01 -3.92 1.37
C ALA A 3 13.98 -3.20 0.48
N LEU A 4 12.99 -2.54 1.10
CA LEU A 4 12.08 -1.66 0.36
C LEU A 4 12.85 -0.45 -0.19
N PRO A 5 12.55 -0.03 -1.42
CA PRO A 5 13.12 1.19 -1.95
C PRO A 5 12.61 2.40 -1.15
N THR A 6 13.54 3.26 -0.74
CA THR A 6 13.26 4.47 0.06
C THR A 6 13.18 5.74 -0.77
N SER A 7 13.63 5.71 -2.03
CA SER A 7 13.56 6.84 -2.95
C SER A 7 12.12 7.07 -3.41
N LYS A 8 11.60 8.28 -3.19
CA LYS A 8 10.27 8.73 -3.65
C LYS A 8 10.10 8.51 -5.16
N ASN A 9 8.89 8.17 -5.58
CA ASN A 9 8.48 7.90 -6.96
C ASN A 9 9.17 6.71 -7.63
N ARG A 10 9.93 5.88 -6.90
CA ARG A 10 10.36 4.59 -7.45
C ARG A 10 9.13 3.70 -7.59
N LYS A 11 8.95 3.17 -8.80
CA LYS A 11 7.87 2.25 -9.12
C LYS A 11 8.40 0.85 -9.39
N LYS A 12 7.57 -0.15 -9.11
CA LYS A 12 7.82 -1.53 -9.50
C LYS A 12 6.52 -2.19 -9.92
N THR A 13 6.56 -2.84 -11.07
CA THR A 13 5.44 -3.64 -11.58
C THR A 13 5.60 -5.08 -11.13
N PHE A 14 4.50 -5.72 -10.75
CA PHE A 14 4.48 -7.12 -10.33
C PHE A 14 3.14 -7.76 -10.71
N TRP A 15 3.11 -9.09 -10.72
CA TRP A 15 1.88 -9.87 -10.90
C TRP A 15 1.45 -10.45 -9.57
N THR A 16 0.14 -10.51 -9.32
CA THR A 16 -0.46 -11.18 -8.18
C THR A 16 -1.64 -12.01 -8.65
N ILE A 17 -2.03 -13.02 -7.87
CA ILE A 17 -3.28 -13.74 -8.08
C ILE A 17 -4.33 -13.15 -7.14
N ARG A 18 -5.48 -12.80 -7.68
CA ARG A 18 -6.64 -12.37 -6.89
C ARG A 18 -7.19 -13.54 -6.07
N GLN A 19 -7.47 -13.32 -4.80
CA GLN A 19 -7.95 -14.39 -3.93
C GLN A 19 -9.42 -14.76 -4.19
N ASP A 20 -10.21 -13.83 -4.73
CA ASP A 20 -11.64 -14.02 -5.00
C ASP A 20 -11.92 -14.68 -6.35
N SER A 21 -11.20 -14.29 -7.42
CA SER A 21 -11.40 -14.81 -8.78
C SER A 21 -10.31 -15.76 -9.27
N LEU A 22 -9.19 -15.88 -8.56
CA LEU A 22 -7.98 -16.61 -8.99
C LEU A 22 -7.34 -16.09 -10.30
N GLU A 23 -7.70 -14.89 -10.74
CA GLU A 23 -7.12 -14.27 -11.92
C GLU A 23 -5.74 -13.67 -11.63
N ALA A 24 -4.83 -13.78 -12.60
CA ALA A 24 -3.55 -13.08 -12.56
C ALA A 24 -3.75 -11.61 -12.95
N VAL A 25 -3.39 -10.69 -12.05
CA VAL A 25 -3.52 -9.25 -12.27
C VAL A 25 -2.17 -8.57 -12.14
N LYS A 26 -1.90 -7.65 -13.07
CA LYS A 26 -0.69 -6.83 -13.10
C LYS A 26 -0.89 -5.57 -12.27
N MET A 27 -0.01 -5.36 -11.29
CA MET A 27 -0.07 -4.28 -10.32
C MET A 27 1.19 -3.41 -10.40
N GLU A 28 1.07 -2.16 -9.97
CA GLU A 28 2.20 -1.27 -9.76
C GLU A 28 2.25 -0.83 -8.30
N ALA A 29 3.45 -0.87 -7.71
CA ALA A 29 3.75 -0.33 -6.39
C ALA A 29 4.63 0.91 -6.56
N VAL A 30 4.19 2.04 -6.00
CA VAL A 30 4.88 3.34 -6.07
C VAL A 30 5.24 3.82 -4.67
N VAL A 31 6.52 4.05 -4.43
CA VAL A 31 6.99 4.63 -3.16
C VAL A 31 6.58 6.10 -3.11
N LYS A 32 5.74 6.48 -2.15
CA LYS A 32 5.31 7.88 -1.94
C LYS A 32 6.21 8.65 -0.99
N GLY A 33 7.01 7.93 -0.19
CA GLY A 33 8.06 8.50 0.66
C GLY A 33 8.00 7.96 2.09
N LYS A 34 8.78 8.59 2.98
CA LYS A 34 8.71 8.32 4.41
C LYS A 34 7.55 9.11 5.02
N GLU A 35 6.84 8.50 5.95
CA GLU A 35 5.72 9.11 6.68
C GLU A 35 5.80 8.63 8.13
N LYS A 36 5.56 9.53 9.08
CA LYS A 36 5.44 9.17 10.50
C LYS A 36 3.96 9.11 10.82
N ILE A 37 3.48 7.95 11.25
CA ILE A 37 2.05 7.72 11.53
C ILE A 37 1.87 7.29 12.98
N GLU A 38 0.76 7.70 13.58
CA GLU A 38 0.41 7.28 14.93
C GLU A 38 -0.44 6.01 14.88
N ILE A 39 0.02 4.96 15.55
CA ILE A 39 -0.66 3.67 15.67
C ILE A 39 -0.64 3.28 17.15
N ASN A 40 -1.81 3.06 17.73
CA ASN A 40 -1.98 2.68 19.14
C ASN A 40 -1.26 3.66 20.12
N GLY A 41 -1.34 4.96 19.84
CA GLY A 41 -0.71 6.01 20.67
C GLY A 41 0.81 6.08 20.58
N ARG A 42 1.42 5.37 19.63
CA ARG A 42 2.87 5.43 19.35
C ARG A 42 3.11 5.90 17.94
N TRP A 43 4.10 6.76 17.78
CA TRP A 43 4.52 7.21 16.46
C TRP A 43 5.52 6.25 15.84
N GLU A 44 5.17 5.71 14.68
CA GLU A 44 5.98 4.79 13.90
C GLU A 44 6.57 5.48 12.67
N ASN A 45 7.87 5.29 12.43
CA ASN A 45 8.50 5.71 11.18
C ASN A 45 8.19 4.66 10.10
N THR A 46 7.60 5.09 8.99
CA THR A 46 7.12 4.19 7.94
C THR A 46 7.52 4.65 6.54
N ILE A 47 7.47 3.73 5.58
CA ILE A 47 7.47 4.03 4.14
C ILE A 47 6.05 3.84 3.63
N LYS A 48 5.49 4.90 3.04
CA LYS A 48 4.20 4.85 2.34
C LYS A 48 4.40 4.33 0.93
N ILE A 49 3.64 3.30 0.57
CA ILE A 49 3.59 2.70 -0.76
C ILE A 49 2.14 2.77 -1.23
N GLU A 50 1.93 3.31 -2.43
CA GLU A 50 0.65 3.21 -3.13
C GLU A 50 0.70 1.99 -4.05
N ILE A 51 -0.36 1.20 -4.04
CA ILE A 51 -0.55 0.04 -4.91
C ILE A 51 -1.83 0.23 -5.71
N HIS A 52 -1.75 0.00 -7.03
CA HIS A 52 -2.88 0.09 -7.95
C HIS A 52 -2.70 -0.88 -9.14
N PRO A 53 -3.78 -1.21 -9.88
CA PRO A 53 -3.67 -1.90 -11.17
C PRO A 53 -2.75 -1.14 -12.12
N ALA A 54 -1.95 -1.88 -12.89
CA ALA A 54 -1.14 -1.28 -13.94
C ALA A 54 -2.04 -0.85 -15.13
N GLY A 55 -1.75 0.30 -15.72
CA GLY A 55 -2.47 0.82 -16.90
C GLY A 55 -3.57 1.84 -16.54
N PHE A 56 -4.48 2.09 -17.50
CA PHE A 56 -5.46 3.20 -17.46
C PHE A 56 -6.49 3.09 -16.31
N PHE A 57 -6.63 1.91 -15.70
CA PHE A 57 -7.54 1.67 -14.57
C PHE A 57 -6.98 2.06 -13.20
N SER A 58 -5.77 2.62 -13.11
CA SER A 58 -5.15 3.05 -11.84
C SER A 58 -5.99 4.08 -11.06
N SER A 59 -6.82 4.86 -11.76
CA SER A 59 -7.69 5.87 -11.12
C SER A 59 -8.91 5.26 -10.41
N PHE A 60 -9.31 4.03 -10.76
CA PHE A 60 -10.51 3.40 -10.21
C PHE A 60 -10.27 2.74 -8.85
N TRP A 61 -9.05 2.25 -8.62
CA TRP A 61 -8.68 1.69 -7.34
C TRP A 61 -7.21 1.94 -7.06
N HIS A 62 -6.93 2.46 -5.89
CA HIS A 62 -5.60 2.50 -5.33
C HIS A 62 -5.72 2.34 -3.82
N ALA A 63 -4.68 1.80 -3.21
CA ALA A 63 -4.58 1.71 -1.78
C ALA A 63 -3.18 2.08 -1.30
N HIS A 64 -3.14 2.63 -0.09
CA HIS A 64 -1.91 3.00 0.59
C HIS A 64 -1.58 1.97 1.65
N TYR A 65 -0.30 1.61 1.68
CA TYR A 65 0.30 0.69 2.64
C TYR A 65 1.46 1.40 3.32
N TRP A 66 1.59 1.19 4.61
CA TRP A 66 2.70 1.67 5.41
C TRP A 66 3.48 0.47 5.94
N PHE A 67 4.78 0.49 5.69
CA PHE A 67 5.70 -0.53 6.16
C PHE A 67 6.78 0.08 7.03
N ARG A 68 7.19 -0.62 8.08
CA ARG A 68 8.35 -0.22 8.88
C ARG A 68 9.63 -0.41 8.04
N PRO A 69 10.49 0.62 7.88
CA PRO A 69 11.65 0.53 7.00
C PRO A 69 12.69 -0.51 7.44
N ALA A 70 12.76 -0.80 8.74
CA ALA A 70 13.80 -1.63 9.34
C ALA A 70 13.64 -3.12 9.00
N ASP A 71 12.40 -3.62 9.03
CA ASP A 71 12.07 -5.05 8.92
C ASP A 71 11.00 -5.34 7.86
N LEU A 72 10.47 -4.30 7.21
CA LEU A 72 9.42 -4.37 6.19
C LEU A 72 8.10 -4.93 6.73
N VAL A 73 7.89 -4.87 8.04
CA VAL A 73 6.64 -5.29 8.67
C VAL A 73 5.52 -4.33 8.29
N PHE A 74 4.37 -4.90 7.95
CA PHE A 74 3.14 -4.15 7.68
C PHE A 74 2.68 -3.39 8.94
N VAL A 75 2.34 -2.12 8.78
CA VAL A 75 1.89 -1.25 9.88
C VAL A 75 0.43 -0.85 9.68
N GLN A 76 0.10 -0.31 8.51
CA GLN A 76 -1.24 0.16 8.20
C GLN A 76 -1.56 -0.02 6.72
N TYR A 77 -2.84 -0.18 6.45
CA TYR A 77 -3.49 -0.17 5.16
C TYR A 77 -4.58 0.89 5.16
N ARG A 78 -4.73 1.58 4.04
CA ARG A 78 -5.87 2.46 3.75
C ARG A 78 -6.24 2.36 2.29
N GLY A 79 -7.46 1.90 1.99
CA GLY A 79 -7.99 1.83 0.63
C GLY A 79 -9.45 2.23 0.57
N VAL A 80 -9.89 2.70 -0.61
CA VAL A 80 -11.31 2.95 -0.89
C VAL A 80 -11.81 1.80 -1.74
N HIS A 81 -12.83 1.09 -1.27
CA HIS A 81 -13.43 -0.04 -1.96
C HIS A 81 -14.88 0.28 -2.32
N GLY A 82 -15.10 0.98 -3.44
CA GLY A 82 -16.46 1.24 -3.91
C GLY A 82 -16.56 2.46 -4.82
N LEU A 83 -17.81 2.84 -5.10
CA LEU A 83 -18.15 4.02 -5.87
C LEU A 83 -17.64 5.30 -5.19
N PRO A 84 -17.52 6.42 -5.95
CA PRO A 84 -17.23 7.73 -5.38
C PRO A 84 -18.13 8.03 -4.16
N GLY A 85 -17.52 8.43 -3.04
CA GLY A 85 -18.22 8.67 -1.77
C GLY A 85 -18.15 7.53 -0.75
N THR A 86 -17.62 6.35 -1.13
CA THR A 86 -17.40 5.25 -0.17
C THR A 86 -16.32 5.63 0.85
N PRO A 87 -16.55 5.44 2.17
CA PRO A 87 -15.54 5.67 3.19
C PRO A 87 -14.28 4.83 2.95
N ALA A 88 -13.12 5.38 3.29
CA ALA A 88 -11.88 4.61 3.27
C ALA A 88 -11.90 3.52 4.34
N THR A 89 -11.55 2.30 3.97
CA THR A 89 -11.24 1.22 4.90
C THR A 89 -9.83 1.39 5.41
N THR A 90 -9.66 1.44 6.73
CA THR A 90 -8.35 1.48 7.39
C THR A 90 -8.15 0.22 8.22
N VAL A 91 -7.05 -0.49 7.97
CA VAL A 91 -6.65 -1.66 8.76
C VAL A 91 -5.27 -1.38 9.32
N SER A 92 -5.09 -1.51 10.63
CA SER A 92 -3.81 -1.27 11.29
C SER A 92 -3.43 -2.50 12.10
N LEU A 93 -2.12 -2.78 12.18
CA LEU A 93 -1.61 -3.79 13.08
C LEU A 93 -1.95 -3.38 14.53
N LYS A 94 -2.73 -4.20 15.23
CA LYS A 94 -2.92 -4.08 16.68
C LYS A 94 -1.85 -4.93 17.35
N ASN A 95 -1.07 -4.30 18.22
CA ASN A 95 -0.22 -5.00 19.18
C ASN A 95 -1.01 -5.22 20.47
#